data_AF-A0A316ZID5-F1
#
_entry.id   AF-A0A316ZID5-F1
#
_cell.length_a   1.000
_cell.length_b   1.000
_cell.length_c   1.000
_cell.angle_alpha   90.00
_cell.angle_beta   90.00
_cell.angle_gamma   90.00
#
_symmetry.space_group_name_H-M   'P 1'
#
loop_
_entity.id
_entity.type
_entity.pdbx_description
1 polymer ?
#
loop_
_entity_poly.entity_id
_entity_poly.type
_entity_poly.pdbx_seq_one_letter_code
_entity_poly.pdbx_strand_id
1 'polypeptide(L)'
;MPHIANDVFHTRLATLFAEATEAHSVYLTTKRLTRGDEAMSATPVTGGAQHALLFRASDGREGAKRSQFSTVVQPSALPAFQTALDTVLRTSLAASLRKRDKAKERRVDKARKESAKRIEEQGGKIRLADHGSKRGAGHKKRQQAAARAKRVRAERARTFAAAKDEASGSGAPAAAS
;
A
#
# COMPACT_ATOMS: atom_id res chain seq x y z
N MET A 1 16.72 10.21 25.98
CA MET A 1 17.10 9.74 24.63
C MET A 1 17.95 10.85 24.01
N PRO A 2 19.20 10.58 23.61
CA PRO A 2 20.11 11.59 23.10
C PRO A 2 19.62 12.18 21.77
N HIS A 3 19.61 13.51 21.69
CA HIS A 3 19.44 14.25 20.45
C HIS A 3 20.78 14.39 19.73
N ILE A 4 20.78 14.11 18.42
CA ILE A 4 21.99 14.13 17.60
C ILE A 4 21.75 14.92 16.31
N ALA A 5 22.84 15.39 15.71
CA ALA A 5 22.81 16.06 14.41
C ALA A 5 22.36 15.11 13.28
N ASN A 6 21.80 15.68 12.21
CA ASN A 6 21.22 14.94 11.09
C ASN A 6 22.21 13.98 10.42
N ASP A 7 23.45 14.43 10.17
CA ASP A 7 24.45 13.59 9.49
C ASP A 7 24.87 12.39 10.35
N VAL A 8 25.04 12.62 11.65
CA VAL A 8 25.37 11.59 12.63
C VAL A 8 24.23 10.59 12.79
N PHE A 9 22.98 11.02 12.60
CA PHE A 9 21.80 10.15 12.64
C PHE A 9 21.86 9.08 11.55
N HIS A 10 22.21 9.44 10.32
CA HIS A 10 22.31 8.48 9.22
C HIS A 10 23.41 7.44 9.45
N THR A 11 24.58 7.87 9.94
CA THR A 11 25.68 6.96 10.26
C THR A 11 25.30 5.99 11.37
N ARG A 12 24.73 6.48 12.49
CA ARG A 12 24.28 5.63 13.60
C ARG A 12 23.15 4.69 13.22
N LEU A 13 22.28 5.11 12.30
CA LEU A 13 21.22 4.25 11.78
C LEU A 13 21.80 3.10 10.95
N ALA A 14 22.80 3.37 10.12
CA ALA A 14 23.48 2.35 9.34
C ALA A 14 24.21 1.33 10.23
N THR A 15 24.90 1.78 11.29
CA THR A 15 25.56 0.87 12.25
C THR A 15 24.54 0.01 12.98
N LEU A 16 23.41 0.60 13.40
CA LEU A 16 22.34 -0.14 14.09
C LEU A 16 21.74 -1.22 13.18
N PHE A 17 21.56 -0.97 11.89
CA PHE A 17 21.14 -2.01 10.94
C PHE A 17 22.16 -3.13 10.78
N ALA A 18 23.46 -2.83 10.78
CA ALA A 18 24.50 -3.85 10.70
C ALA A 18 24.50 -4.77 11.93
N GLU A 19 24.32 -4.20 13.12
CA GLU A 19 24.23 -4.93 14.39
C GLU A 19 22.94 -5.75 14.52
N ALA A 20 21.83 -5.27 13.94
CA ALA A 20 20.51 -5.91 14.02
C ALA A 20 20.26 -6.96 12.91
N THR A 21 21.29 -7.41 12.20
CA THR A 21 21.16 -8.38 11.10
C THR A 21 20.79 -9.78 11.58
N GLU A 22 21.36 -10.22 12.70
CA GLU A 22 21.16 -11.57 13.25
C GLU A 22 20.00 -11.62 14.25
N ALA A 23 19.81 -10.54 15.02
CA ALA A 23 18.82 -10.47 16.08
C ALA A 23 18.27 -9.06 16.25
N HIS A 24 17.04 -8.98 16.78
CA HIS A 24 16.29 -7.75 17.10
C HIS A 24 15.66 -7.05 15.89
N SER A 25 14.85 -6.04 16.19
CA SER A 25 14.12 -5.26 15.19
C SER A 25 14.43 -3.79 15.37
N VAL A 26 14.71 -3.12 14.25
CA VAL A 26 14.97 -1.69 14.22
C VAL A 26 13.63 -0.95 14.08
N TYR A 27 13.34 -0.09 15.04
CA TYR A 27 12.16 0.77 15.03
C TYR A 27 12.55 2.18 14.65
N LEU A 28 12.01 2.64 13.52
CA LEU A 28 12.10 4.03 13.10
C LEU A 28 10.72 4.67 13.22
N THR A 29 10.62 5.78 13.95
CA THR A 29 9.37 6.53 14.10
C THR A 29 9.56 7.99 13.73
N THR A 30 8.58 8.53 13.03
CA THR A 30 8.53 9.94 12.63
C THR A 30 7.29 10.57 13.26
N LYS A 31 7.47 11.69 13.96
CA LYS A 31 6.37 12.45 14.56
C LYS A 31 6.52 13.93 14.25
N ARG A 32 5.39 14.61 14.06
CA ARG A 32 5.36 16.08 13.97
C ARG A 32 5.75 16.69 15.31
N LEU A 33 6.73 17.58 15.31
CA LEU A 33 7.10 18.32 16.51
C LEU A 33 6.11 19.47 16.69
N THR A 34 5.37 19.45 17.80
CA THR A 34 4.27 20.39 18.09
C THR A 34 4.47 21.16 19.39
N ARG A 35 5.49 20.82 20.17
CA ARG A 35 5.81 21.43 21.47
C ARG A 35 7.33 21.60 21.61
N GLY A 36 7.75 22.69 22.24
CA GLY A 36 9.17 23.05 22.46
C GLY A 36 9.63 24.19 21.54
N ASP A 37 10.78 24.80 21.83
CA ASP A 37 11.29 25.98 21.13
C ASP A 37 11.45 25.74 19.62
N GLU A 38 11.92 24.55 19.22
CA GLU A 38 12.02 24.15 17.81
C GLU A 38 10.66 23.92 17.13
N ALA A 39 9.59 23.72 17.91
CA ALA A 39 8.21 23.65 17.38
C ALA A 39 7.59 25.04 17.20
N MET A 40 8.04 26.02 17.99
CA MET A 40 7.55 27.41 17.98
C MET A 40 8.13 28.21 16.80
N SER A 41 9.20 27.73 16.17
CA SER A 41 9.74 28.28 14.90
C SER A 41 8.92 27.87 13.66
N ALA A 42 7.64 27.53 13.83
CA ALA A 42 6.76 27.20 12.71
C ALA A 42 6.55 28.43 11.84
N THR A 43 7.16 28.44 10.66
CA THR A 43 6.97 29.52 9.69
C THR A 43 5.59 29.37 9.05
N PRO A 44 4.72 30.40 9.13
CA PRO A 44 3.45 30.39 8.42
C PRO A 44 3.74 30.43 6.92
N VAL A 45 3.24 29.44 6.18
CA VAL A 45 3.35 29.38 4.72
C VAL A 45 1.94 29.36 4.13
N THR A 46 1.79 29.90 2.93
CA THR A 46 0.53 29.89 2.18
C THR A 46 0.07 28.45 1.98
N GLY A 47 -0.95 28.02 2.73
CA GLY A 47 -1.44 26.63 2.77
C GLY A 47 -1.29 25.90 4.12
N GLY A 48 -0.67 26.51 5.14
CA GLY A 48 -0.61 25.97 6.51
C GLY A 48 0.73 26.23 7.22
N ALA A 49 0.81 25.86 8.51
CA ALA A 49 2.06 25.96 9.28
C ALA A 49 3.05 24.86 8.88
N GLN A 50 4.30 25.22 8.60
CA GLN A 50 5.39 24.24 8.43
C GLN A 50 5.90 23.81 9.80
N HIS A 51 5.99 22.49 10.01
CA HIS A 51 6.39 21.92 11.29
C HIS A 51 7.66 21.08 11.15
N ALA A 52 8.59 21.25 12.08
CA ALA A 52 9.73 20.34 12.20
C ALA A 52 9.26 18.91 12.49
N LEU A 53 10.04 17.93 12.03
CA LEU A 53 9.77 16.50 12.24
C LEU A 53 10.81 15.90 13.18
N LEU A 54 10.34 15.15 14.18
CA LEU A 54 11.16 14.38 15.09
C LEU A 54 11.27 12.94 14.57
N PHE A 55 12.50 12.54 14.25
CA PHE A 55 12.84 11.16 13.91
C PHE A 55 13.44 10.48 15.14
N ARG A 56 13.02 9.25 15.40
CA ARG A 56 13.54 8.42 16.49
C ARG A 56 13.87 7.04 15.97
N ALA A 57 15.05 6.55 16.31
CA ALA A 57 15.49 5.18 16.02
C ALA A 57 15.74 4.41 17.33
N SER A 58 15.41 3.13 17.34
CA SER A 58 15.72 2.21 18.44
C SER A 58 15.94 0.78 17.93
N ASP A 59 16.79 0.03 18.62
CA ASP A 59 17.07 -1.40 18.38
C ASP A 59 16.05 -2.37 19.01
N GLY A 60 14.97 -1.86 19.63
CA GLY A 60 13.93 -2.71 20.23
C GLY A 60 14.36 -3.49 21.47
N ARG A 61 15.58 -3.28 21.98
CA ARG A 61 16.06 -3.93 23.21
C ARG A 61 15.40 -3.28 24.44
N GLU A 62 15.25 -4.05 25.51
CA GLU A 62 14.70 -3.55 26.77
C GLU A 62 15.80 -3.12 27.75
N GLY A 63 15.50 -2.14 28.60
CA GLY A 63 16.38 -1.68 29.67
C GLY A 63 17.53 -0.75 29.22
N ALA A 64 18.57 -0.68 30.05
CA ALA A 64 19.68 0.28 29.93
C ALA A 64 20.60 0.04 28.72
N LYS A 65 20.53 -1.15 28.10
CA LYS A 65 21.33 -1.52 26.92
C LYS A 65 20.67 -1.12 25.59
N ARG A 66 19.50 -0.47 25.63
CA ARG A 66 18.75 -0.03 24.44
C ARG A 66 19.46 1.11 23.75
N SER A 67 19.95 0.89 22.53
CA SER A 67 20.38 1.99 21.68
C SER A 67 19.15 2.75 21.18
N GLN A 68 19.10 4.03 21.53
CA GLN A 68 18.00 4.93 21.15
C GLN A 68 18.59 6.32 20.89
N PHE A 69 18.30 6.90 19.74
CA PHE A 69 18.70 8.27 19.42
C PHE A 69 17.68 8.95 18.53
N SER A 70 17.61 10.28 18.63
CA SER A 70 16.64 11.09 17.91
C SER A 70 17.27 12.30 17.24
N THR A 71 16.64 12.79 16.18
CA THR A 71 17.05 14.02 15.50
C THR A 71 15.83 14.83 15.09
N VAL A 72 15.97 16.15 15.05
CA VAL A 72 14.90 17.07 14.64
C VAL A 72 15.28 17.66 13.28
N VAL A 73 14.39 17.48 12.33
CA VAL A 73 14.58 17.90 10.94
C VAL A 73 13.65 19.05 10.65
N GLN A 74 14.24 20.19 10.29
CA GLN A 74 13.48 21.36 9.87
C GLN A 74 12.84 21.14 8.49
N PRO A 75 11.69 21.79 8.21
CA PRO A 75 10.98 21.64 6.94
C PRO A 75 11.86 21.91 5.71
N SER A 76 12.74 22.91 5.81
CA SER A 76 13.68 23.30 4.74
C SER A 76 14.70 22.22 4.40
N ALA A 77 15.18 21.48 5.39
CA ALA A 77 16.20 20.44 5.24
C ALA A 77 15.60 19.04 4.97
N LEU A 78 14.27 18.90 5.05
CA LEU A 78 13.59 17.61 4.95
C LEU A 78 13.84 16.86 3.64
N PRO A 79 13.78 17.48 2.45
CA PRO A 79 14.01 16.75 1.19
C PRO A 79 15.41 16.14 1.09
N ALA A 80 16.43 16.87 1.56
CA ALA A 80 17.80 16.39 1.60
C ALA A 80 17.96 15.24 2.60
N PHE A 81 17.41 15.40 3.80
CA PHE A 81 17.41 14.37 4.85
C PHE A 81 16.72 13.08 4.39
N GLN A 82 15.57 13.19 3.71
CA GLN A 82 14.84 12.04 3.18
C GLN A 82 15.64 11.28 2.13
N THR A 83 16.33 12.00 1.22
CA THR A 83 17.16 11.37 0.18
C THR A 83 18.32 10.56 0.79
N ALA A 84 18.98 11.13 1.81
CA ALA A 84 20.03 10.44 2.56
C ALA A 84 19.48 9.23 3.32
N LEU A 85 18.34 9.38 4.00
CA LEU A 85 17.66 8.30 4.71
C LEU A 85 17.26 7.14 3.78
N ASP A 86 16.66 7.46 2.64
CA ASP A 86 16.26 6.49 1.62
C ASP A 86 17.45 5.67 1.12
N THR A 87 18.59 6.33 0.92
CA THR A 87 19.83 5.66 0.49
C THR A 87 20.29 4.64 1.54
N VAL A 88 20.28 5.02 2.82
CA VAL A 88 20.63 4.11 3.93
C VAL A 88 19.65 2.94 4.00
N LEU A 89 18.34 3.21 3.96
CA LEU A 89 17.30 2.17 4.05
C LEU A 89 17.35 1.18 2.88
N ARG A 90 17.54 1.68 1.65
CA ARG A 90 17.66 0.81 0.47
C ARG A 90 18.89 -0.06 0.57
N THR A 91 20.01 0.49 1.00
CA THR A 91 21.28 -0.24 1.12
C THR A 91 21.20 -1.31 2.22
N SER A 92 20.69 -0.95 3.40
CA SER A 92 20.63 -1.88 4.55
C SER A 92 19.59 -2.99 4.38
N LEU A 93 18.46 -2.71 3.73
CA LEU A 93 17.36 -3.68 3.58
C LEU A 93 17.42 -4.51 2.29
N ALA A 94 18.26 -4.15 1.32
CA ALA A 94 18.35 -4.85 0.03
C ALA A 94 18.71 -6.34 0.17
N ALA A 95 19.54 -6.69 1.15
CA ALA A 95 20.01 -8.07 1.35
C ALA A 95 19.06 -8.92 2.21
N SER A 96 18.26 -8.30 3.09
CA SER A 96 17.41 -9.02 4.05
C SER A 96 16.03 -9.37 3.52
N LEU A 97 15.54 -8.68 2.48
CA LEU A 97 14.22 -8.91 1.91
C LEU A 97 14.27 -9.97 0.80
N ARG A 98 13.25 -10.85 0.78
CA ARG A 98 13.10 -11.82 -0.31
C ARG A 98 12.95 -11.09 -1.65
N LYS A 99 13.71 -11.54 -2.65
CA LYS A 99 13.62 -11.01 -4.02
C LYS A 99 12.17 -11.10 -4.50
N ARG A 100 11.70 -10.01 -5.12
CA ARG A 100 10.38 -9.97 -5.74
C ARG A 100 10.28 -11.03 -6.83
N ASP A 101 9.31 -11.92 -6.68
CA ASP A 101 9.16 -13.08 -7.54
C ASP A 101 8.39 -12.71 -8.83
N LYS A 102 9.05 -11.91 -9.69
CA LYS A 102 8.46 -11.36 -10.93
C LYS A 102 7.90 -12.45 -11.85
N ALA A 103 8.49 -13.66 -11.82
CA ALA A 103 7.99 -14.80 -12.59
C ALA A 103 6.63 -15.29 -12.08
N LYS A 104 6.45 -15.37 -10.75
CA LYS A 104 5.16 -15.72 -10.15
C LYS A 104 4.10 -14.67 -10.47
N GLU A 105 4.43 -13.39 -10.36
CA GLU A 105 3.53 -12.29 -10.72
C GLU A 105 3.11 -12.37 -12.19
N ARG A 106 4.06 -12.50 -13.12
CA ARG A 106 3.76 -12.64 -14.55
C ARG A 106 2.88 -13.85 -14.86
N ARG A 107 3.10 -14.99 -14.18
CA ARG A 107 2.26 -16.19 -14.33
C ARG A 107 0.84 -15.95 -13.83
N VAL A 108 0.69 -15.31 -12.67
CA VAL A 108 -0.63 -14.94 -12.11
C VAL A 108 -1.35 -13.96 -13.03
N ASP A 109 -0.66 -12.96 -13.57
CA ASP A 109 -1.25 -11.99 -14.48
C ASP A 109 -1.62 -12.62 -15.82
N LYS A 110 -0.79 -13.50 -16.37
CA LYS A 110 -1.12 -14.26 -17.58
C LYS A 110 -2.35 -15.14 -17.36
N ALA A 111 -2.40 -15.89 -16.26
CA ALA A 111 -3.55 -16.73 -15.91
C ALA A 111 -4.83 -15.91 -15.70
N ARG A 112 -4.73 -14.72 -15.08
CA ARG A 112 -5.86 -13.79 -14.95
C ARG A 112 -6.35 -13.29 -16.30
N LYS A 113 -5.45 -12.86 -17.19
CA LYS A 113 -5.77 -12.42 -18.55
C LYS A 113 -6.41 -13.55 -19.38
N GLU A 114 -5.85 -14.75 -19.33
CA GLU A 114 -6.42 -15.93 -20.01
C GLU A 114 -7.80 -16.30 -19.44
N SER A 115 -7.99 -16.21 -18.12
CA SER A 115 -9.30 -16.44 -17.50
C SER A 115 -10.31 -15.37 -17.91
N ALA A 116 -9.90 -14.10 -18.02
CA ALA A 116 -10.75 -13.01 -18.48
C ALA A 116 -11.16 -13.20 -19.94
N LYS A 117 -10.20 -13.54 -20.83
CA LYS A 117 -10.48 -13.87 -22.23
C LYS A 117 -11.43 -15.06 -22.38
N ARG A 118 -11.20 -16.16 -21.66
CA ARG A 118 -12.12 -17.32 -21.67
C ARG A 118 -13.53 -16.95 -21.21
N ILE A 119 -13.64 -16.09 -20.19
CA ILE A 119 -14.95 -15.62 -19.73
C ILE A 119 -15.61 -14.78 -20.82
N GLU A 120 -14.88 -13.89 -21.50
CA GLU A 120 -15.38 -13.08 -22.61
C GLU A 120 -15.85 -13.93 -23.80
N GLU A 121 -15.01 -14.85 -24.28
CA GLU A 121 -15.32 -15.81 -25.35
C GLU A 121 -16.53 -16.70 -25.04
N GLN A 122 -16.76 -17.02 -23.76
CA GLN A 122 -17.92 -17.78 -23.31
C GLN A 122 -19.16 -16.90 -23.08
N GLY A 123 -19.18 -15.68 -23.62
CA GLY A 123 -20.29 -14.73 -23.49
C GLY A 123 -20.47 -14.23 -22.04
N GLY A 124 -19.40 -14.25 -21.24
CA GLY A 124 -19.39 -13.93 -19.81
C GLY A 124 -20.05 -14.95 -18.89
N LYS A 125 -20.27 -16.18 -19.37
CA LYS A 125 -20.84 -17.26 -18.57
C LYS A 125 -19.73 -17.99 -17.84
N ILE A 126 -19.76 -17.97 -16.50
CA ILE A 126 -18.83 -18.77 -15.68
C ILE A 126 -19.26 -20.25 -15.72
N ARG A 127 -18.43 -21.11 -16.29
CA ARG A 127 -18.64 -22.57 -16.30
C ARG A 127 -18.29 -23.17 -14.95
N LEU A 128 -19.30 -23.64 -14.21
CA LEU A 128 -19.13 -24.21 -12.87
C LEU A 128 -18.38 -25.55 -12.86
N ALA A 129 -18.35 -26.26 -13.99
CA ALA A 129 -17.60 -27.50 -14.15
C ALA A 129 -16.08 -27.29 -14.08
N ASP A 130 -15.61 -26.10 -14.48
CA ASP A 130 -14.19 -25.75 -14.48
C ASP A 130 -13.69 -25.35 -13.07
N HIS A 131 -14.62 -25.21 -12.11
CA HIS A 131 -14.34 -24.73 -10.76
C HIS A 131 -14.69 -25.77 -9.70
N GLY A 132 -13.95 -26.88 -9.67
CA GLY A 132 -13.99 -27.87 -8.59
C GLY A 132 -15.16 -28.87 -8.67
N SER A 133 -15.08 -29.92 -7.86
CA SER A 133 -16.05 -31.02 -7.86
C SER A 133 -17.41 -30.63 -7.26
N LYS A 134 -18.46 -31.45 -7.55
CA LYS A 134 -19.80 -31.27 -6.97
C LYS A 134 -19.85 -31.60 -5.48
N ARG A 135 -18.99 -32.51 -4.99
CA ARG A 135 -18.93 -33.00 -3.61
C ARG A 135 -17.48 -33.23 -3.20
N GLY A 136 -17.18 -33.13 -1.91
CA GLY A 136 -15.83 -33.36 -1.39
C GLY A 136 -14.85 -32.23 -1.75
N ALA A 137 -13.58 -32.58 -1.95
CA ALA A 137 -12.51 -31.61 -2.18
C ALA A 137 -12.77 -30.78 -3.45
N GLY A 138 -12.99 -29.47 -3.29
CA GLY A 138 -13.31 -28.54 -4.38
C GLY A 138 -14.74 -27.99 -4.36
N HIS A 139 -15.63 -28.56 -3.53
CA HIS A 139 -17.00 -28.09 -3.39
C HIS A 139 -17.10 -26.61 -2.97
N LYS A 140 -16.27 -26.15 -2.02
CA LYS A 140 -16.22 -24.75 -1.59
C LYS A 140 -15.84 -23.80 -2.73
N LYS A 141 -14.90 -24.21 -3.60
CA LYS A 141 -14.53 -23.43 -4.80
C LYS A 141 -15.68 -23.34 -5.79
N ARG A 142 -16.43 -24.43 -5.98
CA ARG A 142 -17.63 -24.47 -6.82
C ARG A 142 -18.74 -23.57 -6.30
N GLN A 143 -18.99 -23.58 -4.99
CA GLN A 143 -19.98 -22.69 -4.36
C GLN A 143 -19.60 -21.22 -4.55
N GLN A 144 -18.33 -20.87 -4.35
CA GLN A 144 -17.83 -19.51 -4.58
C GLN A 144 -17.98 -19.08 -6.06
N ALA A 145 -17.69 -19.97 -7.01
CA ALA A 145 -17.89 -19.70 -8.43
C ALA A 145 -19.38 -19.52 -8.77
N ALA A 146 -20.29 -20.30 -8.17
CA ALA A 146 -21.74 -20.14 -8.33
C ALA A 146 -22.25 -18.81 -7.79
N ALA A 147 -21.79 -18.40 -6.60
CA ALA A 147 -22.13 -17.09 -6.02
C ALA A 147 -21.64 -15.93 -6.90
N ARG A 148 -20.40 -16.01 -7.41
CA ARG A 148 -19.85 -15.03 -8.35
C ARG A 148 -20.65 -14.98 -9.65
N ALA A 149 -21.00 -16.12 -10.23
CA ALA A 149 -21.80 -16.19 -11.45
C ALA A 149 -23.19 -15.55 -11.25
N LYS A 150 -23.82 -15.79 -10.09
CA LYS A 150 -25.10 -15.17 -9.73
C LYS A 150 -24.97 -13.64 -9.64
N ARG A 151 -23.92 -13.14 -9.02
CA ARG A 151 -23.66 -11.69 -8.91
C ARG A 151 -23.45 -11.03 -10.27
N VAL A 152 -22.60 -11.62 -11.13
CA VAL A 152 -22.35 -11.08 -12.48
C VAL A 152 -23.63 -11.07 -13.32
N ARG A 153 -24.48 -12.09 -13.21
CA ARG A 153 -25.79 -12.12 -13.89
C ARG A 153 -26.73 -11.02 -13.38
N ALA A 154 -26.76 -10.79 -12.07
CA ALA A 154 -27.56 -9.72 -11.48
C ALA A 154 -27.08 -8.32 -11.91
N GLU A 155 -25.76 -8.08 -11.95
CA GLU A 155 -25.19 -6.81 -12.43
C GLU A 155 -25.48 -6.57 -13.93
N ARG A 156 -25.41 -7.63 -14.75
CA ARG A 156 -25.82 -7.55 -16.17
C ARG A 156 -27.31 -7.29 -16.36
N ALA A 157 -28.17 -7.91 -15.56
CA ALA A 157 -29.60 -7.64 -15.62
C ALA A 157 -29.92 -6.19 -15.22
N ARG A 158 -29.23 -5.65 -14.21
CA ARG A 158 -29.38 -4.24 -13.78
C ARG A 158 -28.92 -3.25 -14.85
N THR A 159 -27.77 -3.49 -15.46
CA THR A 159 -27.25 -2.63 -16.53
C THR A 159 -28.12 -2.68 -17.78
N PHE A 160 -28.66 -3.86 -18.15
CA PHE A 160 -29.61 -3.98 -19.25
C PHE A 160 -30.95 -3.30 -18.95
N ALA A 161 -31.46 -3.39 -17.72
CA ALA A 161 -32.66 -2.68 -17.30
C ALA A 161 -32.46 -1.16 -17.37
N ALA A 162 -31.37 -0.64 -16.80
CA ALA A 162 -31.03 0.78 -16.86
C ALA A 162 -30.89 1.29 -18.30
N ALA A 163 -30.22 0.54 -19.19
CA ALA A 163 -30.08 0.91 -20.61
C ALA A 163 -31.42 0.90 -21.35
N LYS A 164 -32.36 0.02 -20.97
CA LYS A 164 -33.71 -0.02 -21.55
C LYS A 164 -34.55 1.16 -21.08
N ASP A 165 -34.45 1.52 -19.80
CA ASP A 165 -35.18 2.65 -19.22
C ASP A 165 -34.73 3.98 -19.87
N GLU A 166 -33.41 4.18 -20.05
CA GLU A 166 -32.81 5.32 -20.78
C GLU A 166 -33.25 5.38 -22.26
N ALA A 167 -33.32 4.22 -22.94
CA ALA A 167 -33.79 4.15 -24.33
C ALA A 167 -35.30 4.45 -24.45
N SER A 168 -36.11 4.10 -23.45
CA SER A 168 -37.54 4.44 -23.42
C SER A 168 -37.83 5.89 -22.98
N GLY A 169 -36.90 6.54 -22.28
CA GLY A 169 -37.04 7.93 -21.83
C GLY A 169 -36.72 8.99 -22.90
N SER A 170 -36.05 8.63 -24.01
CA SER A 170 -35.67 9.56 -25.08
C SER A 170 -36.66 9.62 -26.27
N GLY A 171 -37.80 8.93 -26.17
CA GLY A 171 -38.83 8.88 -27.20
C GLY A 171 -40.12 9.63 -26.85
N ALA A 172 -40.09 10.96 -26.81
CA ALA A 172 -41.31 11.78 -26.85
C ALA A 172 -41.07 13.10 -27.61
N PRO A 173 -41.40 13.21 -28.91
CA PRO A 173 -41.60 14.49 -29.57
C PRO A 173 -43.10 14.82 -29.56
N ALA A 174 -43.52 15.72 -28.67
CA ALA A 174 -44.84 16.33 -28.75
C ALA A 174 -44.71 17.70 -29.43
N ALA A 175 -45.15 17.75 -30.68
CA ALA A 175 -45.43 18.97 -31.43
C ALA A 175 -46.40 19.87 -30.64
N ALA A 176 -46.12 21.16 -30.62
CA ALA A 176 -47.10 22.19 -30.27
C ALA A 176 -47.05 23.26 -31.36
N SER A 177 -48.13 23.29 -32.13
CA SER A 177 -48.52 24.34 -33.08
C SER A 177 -49.08 25.56 -32.36
#